data_AF-H3HAE3-F1
#
_entry.id   AF-H3HAE3-F1
#
_cell.length_a   1.000
_cell.length_b   1.000
_cell.length_c   1.000
_cell.angle_alpha   90.00
_cell.angle_beta   90.00
_cell.angle_gamma   90.00
#
_symmetry.space_group_name_H-M   'P 1'
#
loop_
_entity.id
_entity.type
_entity.pdbx_description
1 polymer ?
#
loop_
_entity_poly.entity_id
_entity_poly.type
_entity_poly.pdbx_seq_one_letter_code
_entity_poly.pdbx_strand_id
1 'polypeptide(L)'
;MGAVVKEKTLQLHDVLVKFSKEGRTVDMTSLFGKFSSDTFTKIAFGVDLNGLAGDVDAEAYHPFNAAVGVMAEMLGSRLLSPTWVWKLKQFLNIGDERKLKEACDIVHELTY
;
A
#
# COMPACT_ATOMS: atom_id res chain seq x y z
N MET A 1 -9.06 -13.45 -10.94
CA MET A 1 -7.70 -13.54 -10.36
C MET A 1 -6.60 -13.62 -11.42
N GLY A 2 -6.56 -14.67 -12.27
CA GLY A 2 -5.46 -14.85 -13.25
C GLY A 2 -5.28 -13.74 -14.30
N ALA A 3 -6.37 -13.09 -14.74
CA ALA A 3 -6.29 -11.98 -15.70
C ALA A 3 -5.58 -10.74 -15.12
N VAL A 4 -5.86 -10.41 -13.85
CA VAL A 4 -5.26 -9.26 -13.15
C VAL A 4 -3.76 -9.47 -12.94
N VAL A 5 -3.37 -10.67 -12.53
CA VAL A 5 -1.95 -11.03 -12.37
C VAL A 5 -1.22 -10.93 -13.70
N LYS A 6 -1.81 -11.45 -14.79
CA LYS A 6 -1.22 -11.39 -16.13
C LYS A 6 -1.03 -9.96 -16.60
N GLU A 7 -2.01 -9.09 -16.39
CA GLU A 7 -1.95 -7.66 -16.73
C GLU A 7 -0.82 -6.95 -15.97
N LYS A 8 -0.72 -7.15 -14.65
CA LYS A 8 0.32 -6.54 -13.83
C LYS A 8 1.71 -7.08 -14.16
N THR A 9 1.83 -8.36 -14.55
CA THR A 9 3.11 -8.93 -14.99
C THR A 9 3.59 -8.32 -16.31
N LEU A 10 2.67 -8.01 -17.23
CA LEU A 10 3.02 -7.30 -18.47
C LEU A 10 3.52 -5.88 -18.17
N GLN A 11 2.85 -5.16 -17.27
CA GLN A 11 3.32 -3.84 -16.82
C GLN A 11 4.72 -3.91 -16.18
N LEU A 12 4.98 -4.92 -15.34
CA LEU A 12 6.29 -5.15 -14.73
C LEU A 12 7.38 -5.43 -15.77
N HIS A 13 7.07 -6.25 -16.76
CA HIS A 13 7.97 -6.54 -17.88
C HIS A 13 8.33 -5.26 -18.64
N ASP A 14 7.34 -4.42 -18.97
CA ASP A 14 7.57 -3.21 -19.76
C ASP A 14 8.42 -2.19 -19.01
N VAL A 15 8.23 -2.07 -17.69
CA VAL A 15 9.09 -1.28 -16.81
C VAL A 15 10.53 -1.80 -16.84
N LEU A 16 10.75 -3.10 -16.65
CA LEU A 16 12.09 -3.69 -16.67
C LEU A 16 12.80 -3.50 -18.01
N VAL A 17 12.08 -3.66 -19.12
CA VAL A 17 12.61 -3.42 -20.47
C VAL A 17 13.02 -1.96 -20.65
N LYS A 18 12.24 -1.01 -20.13
CA LYS A 18 12.56 0.41 -20.19
C LYS A 18 13.85 0.73 -19.41
N PHE A 19 13.95 0.28 -18.16
CA PHE A 19 15.14 0.48 -17.33
C PHE A 19 16.39 -0.17 -17.95
N SER A 20 16.25 -1.36 -18.54
CA SER A 20 17.32 -2.04 -19.25
C SER A 20 17.81 -1.25 -20.47
N LYS A 21 16.89 -0.67 -21.26
CA LYS A 21 17.26 0.17 -22.42
C LYS A 21 17.96 1.47 -22.03
N GLU A 22 17.61 2.02 -20.87
CA GLU A 22 18.19 3.27 -20.35
C GLU A 22 19.46 3.03 -19.52
N GLY A 23 19.86 1.76 -19.30
CA GLY A 23 21.04 1.41 -18.51
C GLY A 23 20.91 1.77 -17.02
N ARG A 24 19.68 1.93 -16.52
CA ARG A 24 19.38 2.31 -15.14
C ARG A 24 19.27 1.08 -14.25
N THR A 25 19.80 1.18 -13.04
CA THR A 25 19.60 0.17 -11.99
C THR A 25 18.25 0.40 -11.32
N VAL A 26 17.54 -0.68 -11.01
CA VAL A 26 16.27 -0.63 -10.27
C VAL A 26 16.39 -1.44 -8.99
N ASP A 27 15.80 -0.95 -7.90
CA ASP A 27 15.64 -1.77 -6.70
C ASP A 27 14.50 -2.76 -6.89
N MET A 28 14.86 -4.05 -6.96
CA MET A 28 13.90 -5.14 -7.14
C MET A 28 12.96 -5.28 -5.93
N THR A 29 13.40 -4.90 -4.73
CA THR A 29 12.56 -4.99 -3.52
C THR A 29 11.40 -4.02 -3.59
N SER A 30 11.69 -2.75 -3.88
CA SER A 30 10.69 -1.71 -4.09
C SER A 30 9.76 -2.03 -5.27
N LEU A 31 10.31 -2.55 -6.37
CA LEU A 31 9.54 -2.93 -7.55
C LEU A 31 8.55 -4.06 -7.28
N PHE A 32 8.99 -5.15 -6.64
CA PHE A 32 8.10 -6.25 -6.26
C PHE A 32 7.12 -5.86 -5.15
N GLY A 33 7.52 -4.96 -4.25
CA GLY A 33 6.63 -4.34 -3.27
C GLY A 33 5.47 -3.60 -3.95
N LYS A 34 5.77 -2.75 -4.94
CA LYS A 34 4.76 -2.05 -5.76
C LYS A 34 3.87 -3.03 -6.53
N PHE A 35 4.44 -4.06 -7.17
CA PHE A 35 3.68 -5.09 -7.88
C PHE A 35 2.73 -5.89 -6.99
N SER A 36 3.20 -6.35 -5.82
CA SER A 36 2.39 -7.13 -4.90
C SER A 36 1.25 -6.30 -4.31
N SER A 37 1.51 -5.04 -3.95
CA SER A 37 0.46 -4.13 -3.46
C SER A 37 -0.56 -3.79 -4.55
N ASP A 38 -0.14 -3.45 -5.77
CA ASP A 38 -1.05 -3.18 -6.90
C ASP A 38 -1.95 -4.40 -7.20
N THR A 39 -1.35 -5.58 -7.23
CA THR A 39 -2.06 -6.83 -7.53
C THR A 39 -3.03 -7.19 -6.41
N PHE A 40 -2.59 -7.07 -5.15
CA PHE A 40 -3.43 -7.33 -3.99
C PHE A 40 -4.59 -6.35 -3.94
N THR A 41 -4.34 -5.05 -4.11
CA THR A 41 -5.36 -4.02 -4.02
C THR A 41 -6.39 -4.13 -5.15
N LYS A 42 -5.94 -4.43 -6.37
CA LYS A 42 -6.84 -4.68 -7.51
C LYS A 42 -7.68 -5.95 -7.32
N ILE A 43 -7.14 -6.99 -6.69
CA ILE A 43 -7.88 -8.23 -6.42
C ILE A 43 -8.84 -8.09 -5.22
N ALA A 44 -8.38 -7.49 -4.13
CA ALA A 44 -9.10 -7.42 -2.87
C ALA A 44 -10.13 -6.29 -2.83
N PHE A 45 -9.79 -5.15 -3.44
CA PHE A 45 -10.59 -3.91 -3.37
C PHE A 45 -11.08 -3.42 -4.73
N GLY A 46 -10.62 -4.01 -5.84
CA GLY A 46 -10.99 -3.56 -7.19
C GLY A 46 -10.34 -2.23 -7.62
N VAL A 47 -9.47 -1.66 -6.78
CA VAL A 47 -8.80 -0.38 -7.01
C VAL A 47 -7.46 -0.60 -7.69
N ASP A 48 -7.22 0.13 -8.79
CA ASP A 48 -5.92 0.13 -9.44
C ASP A 48 -5.05 1.27 -8.90
N LEU A 49 -4.06 0.93 -8.09
CA LEU A 49 -3.13 1.89 -7.48
C LEU A 49 -2.12 2.47 -8.47
N ASN A 50 -2.01 1.90 -9.68
CA ASN A 50 -1.10 2.33 -10.74
C ASN A 50 0.36 2.56 -10.27
N GLY A 51 0.82 1.84 -9.24
CA GLY A 51 2.16 1.98 -8.68
C GLY A 51 3.28 1.64 -9.67
N LEU A 52 2.96 0.87 -10.72
CA LEU A 52 3.87 0.54 -11.83
C LEU A 52 3.83 1.52 -13.02
N ALA A 53 2.82 2.38 -13.13
CA ALA A 53 2.70 3.32 -14.25
C ALA A 53 3.47 4.65 -14.00
N GLY A 54 3.76 4.95 -12.73
CA GLY A 54 4.49 6.14 -12.30
C GLY A 54 6.01 5.95 -12.24
N ASP A 55 6.69 6.88 -11.57
CA ASP A 55 8.12 6.80 -11.35
C ASP A 55 8.43 5.68 -10.34
N VAL A 56 9.10 4.63 -10.83
CA VAL A 56 9.50 3.48 -10.02
C VAL A 56 10.50 3.91 -8.94
N ASP A 57 11.29 4.94 -9.23
CA ASP A 57 12.28 5.54 -8.33
C ASP A 57 11.67 6.60 -7.39
N ALA A 58 10.42 7.02 -7.60
CA ALA A 58 9.73 7.85 -6.64
C ALA A 58 9.37 7.01 -5.40
N GLU A 59 9.97 7.41 -4.28
CA GLU A 59 9.62 7.02 -2.90
C GLU A 59 8.17 7.37 -2.53
N ALA A 60 7.43 8.05 -3.41
CA ALA A 60 6.02 8.37 -3.22
C ALA A 60 5.16 7.11 -3.37
N TYR A 61 5.09 6.31 -2.31
CA TYR A 61 4.09 5.27 -2.14
C TYR A 61 2.69 5.92 -2.18
N HIS A 62 1.76 5.33 -2.93
CA HIS A 62 0.37 5.79 -3.01
C HIS A 62 -0.20 6.02 -1.60
N PRO A 63 -1.03 7.06 -1.37
CA PRO A 63 -1.63 7.35 -0.05
C PRO A 63 -2.28 6.14 0.62
N PHE A 64 -2.82 5.21 -0.19
CA PHE A 64 -3.34 3.92 0.24
C PHE A 64 -2.28 3.04 0.94
N ASN A 65 -1.08 2.91 0.36
CA ASN A 65 -0.01 2.10 0.95
C ASN A 65 0.49 2.70 2.26
N ALA A 66 0.56 4.04 2.34
CA ALA A 66 0.87 4.74 3.57
C ALA A 66 -0.21 4.50 4.64
N ALA A 67 -1.49 4.59 4.26
CA ALA A 67 -2.62 4.31 5.16
C ALA A 67 -2.60 2.85 5.66
N VAL A 68 -2.35 1.88 4.78
CA VAL A 68 -2.23 0.46 5.15
C VAL A 68 -1.02 0.22 6.06
N GLY A 69 0.12 0.88 5.80
CA GLY A 69 1.29 0.83 6.67
C GLY A 69 1.00 1.33 8.08
N VAL A 70 0.32 2.48 8.20
CA VAL A 70 -0.13 3.03 9.48
C VAL A 70 -1.09 2.06 10.17
N MET A 71 -2.05 1.49 9.45
CA MET A 71 -2.96 0.49 10.02
C MET A 71 -2.20 -0.73 10.55
N ALA A 72 -1.23 -1.27 9.80
CA ALA A 72 -0.44 -2.43 10.18
C ALA A 72 0.42 -2.15 11.43
N GLU A 73 1.07 -0.99 11.51
CA GLU A 73 1.84 -0.56 12.68
C GLU A 73 0.95 -0.44 13.92
N MET A 74 -0.25 0.14 13.76
CA MET A 74 -1.23 0.26 14.83
C MET A 74 -1.83 -1.08 15.26
N LEU A 75 -2.02 -2.01 14.32
CA LEU A 75 -2.40 -3.40 14.62
C LEU A 75 -1.30 -4.10 15.43
N GLY A 76 -0.03 -3.89 15.07
CA GLY A 76 1.12 -4.40 15.84
C GLY A 76 1.17 -3.83 17.26
N SER A 77 0.96 -2.52 17.42
CA SER A 77 0.93 -1.89 18.74
C SER A 77 -0.26 -2.33 19.59
N ARG A 78 -1.42 -2.62 18.96
CA ARG A 78 -2.60 -3.22 19.62
C ARG A 78 -2.36 -4.65 20.09
N LEU A 79 -1.60 -5.46 19.36
CA LEU A 79 -1.23 -6.82 19.75
C LEU A 79 -0.35 -6.86 21.01
N LEU A 80 0.52 -5.86 21.17
CA LEU A 80 1.41 -5.73 22.33
C LEU A 80 0.77 -4.99 23.51
N SER A 81 -0.34 -4.28 23.29
CA SER A 81 -0.98 -3.46 24.31
C SER A 81 -2.21 -4.12 24.93
N PRO A 82 -2.41 -4.03 26.25
CA PRO A 82 -3.63 -4.51 26.89
C PRO A 82 -4.91 -3.85 26.35
N THR A 83 -6.01 -4.60 26.30
CA THR A 83 -7.24 -4.21 25.61
C THR A 83 -7.87 -2.89 26.07
N TRP A 84 -7.69 -2.57 27.35
CA TRP A 84 -8.21 -1.36 27.97
C TRP A 84 -7.43 -0.11 27.60
N VAL A 85 -6.12 -0.22 27.30
CA VAL A 85 -5.26 0.92 26.95
C VAL A 85 -5.64 1.48 25.59
N TRP A 86 -5.80 0.62 24.58
CA TRP A 86 -6.18 1.09 23.25
C TRP A 86 -7.65 1.50 23.17
N LYS A 87 -8.57 0.85 23.91
CA LYS A 87 -9.95 1.33 24.03
C LYS A 87 -10.06 2.71 24.66
N LEU A 88 -9.21 3.01 25.65
CA LEU A 88 -9.16 4.34 26.26
C LEU A 88 -8.59 5.38 25.27
N LYS A 89 -7.54 5.03 24.51
CA LYS A 89 -7.01 5.87 23.43
C LYS A 89 -8.06 6.11 22.33
N GLN A 90 -8.85 5.11 21.97
CA GLN A 90 -9.96 5.19 21.03
C GLN A 90 -11.05 6.14 21.52
N PHE A 91 -11.44 5.99 22.78
CA PHE A 91 -12.45 6.84 23.40
C PHE A 91 -12.00 8.30 23.51
N LEU A 92 -10.71 8.53 23.78
CA LEU A 92 -10.12 9.86 23.84
C LEU A 92 -9.87 10.48 22.46
N ASN A 93 -9.86 9.70 21.38
CA ASN A 93 -9.62 10.14 20.00
C ASN A 93 -8.34 10.99 19.85
N ILE A 94 -7.30 10.68 20.64
CA ILE A 94 -6.05 11.44 20.72
C ILE A 94 -4.90 10.59 20.16
N GLY A 95 -4.08 11.22 19.32
CA GLY A 95 -2.82 10.66 18.81
C GLY A 95 -3.03 9.59 17.73
N ASP A 96 -2.53 8.39 18.03
CA ASP A 96 -2.43 7.23 17.12
C ASP A 96 -3.79 6.76 16.56
N GLU A 97 -4.84 6.85 17.38
CA GLU A 97 -6.20 6.45 17.02
C GLU A 97 -6.85 7.40 16.00
N ARG A 98 -6.47 8.69 16.03
CA ARG A 98 -6.92 9.66 15.01
C ARG A 98 -6.28 9.37 13.66
N LYS A 99 -4.97 9.08 13.64
CA LYS A 99 -4.25 8.68 12.42
C LYS A 99 -4.82 7.38 11.84
N LEU A 100 -5.19 6.43 12.70
CA LEU A 100 -5.86 5.20 12.27
C LEU A 100 -7.24 5.50 11.65
N LYS A 101 -8.02 6.42 12.25
CA LYS A 101 -9.31 6.81 11.71
C LYS A 101 -9.18 7.47 10.34
N GLU A 102 -8.26 8.43 10.20
CA GLU A 102 -7.95 9.08 8.92
C GLU A 102 -7.45 8.06 7.86
N ALA A 103 -6.62 7.08 8.25
CA ALA A 103 -6.19 6.00 7.36
C ALA A 103 -7.35 5.08 6.93
N CYS A 104 -8.26 4.76 7.85
CA CYS A 104 -9.48 4.00 7.55
C CYS A 104 -10.39 4.77 6.59
N ASP A 105 -10.54 6.08 6.79
CA ASP A 105 -11.36 6.93 5.93
C ASP A 105 -10.79 6.98 4.51
N ILE A 106 -9.45 7.09 4.34
CA ILE A 106 -8.79 7.03 3.01
C ILE A 106 -9.05 5.69 2.32
N VAL A 107 -8.98 4.58 3.05
CA VAL A 107 -9.26 3.25 2.49
C VAL A 107 -10.75 3.11 2.15
N HIS A 108 -11.63 3.67 2.97
CA HIS A 108 -13.07 3.64 2.74
C HIS A 108 -13.47 4.49 1.52
N GLU A 109 -12.88 5.66 1.35
CA GLU A 109 -13.09 6.55 0.20
C GLU A 109 -12.57 5.93 -1.11
N LEU A 110 -11.51 5.13 -1.05
CA LEU A 110 -11.01 4.41 -2.23
C LEU A 110 -11.84 3.17 -2.58
N THR A 111 -12.65 2.64 -1.67
CA THR A 111 -13.42 1.39 -1.87
C THR A 111 -14.89 1.59 -2.27
N TYR A 112 -15.36 2.84 -2.38
CA TYR A 112 -16.74 3.20 -2.75
C TYR A 112 -16.77 4.17 -3.94
#